data_AF-R6LXT1-F1
#
_entry.id   AF-R6LXT1-F1
#
_cell.length_a   1.000
_cell.length_b   1.000
_cell.length_c   1.000
_cell.angle_alpha   90.00
_cell.angle_beta   90.00
_cell.angle_gamma   90.00
#
_symmetry.space_group_name_H-M   'P 1'
#
loop_
_entity.id
_entity.type
_entity.pdbx_description
1 polymer ?
#
loop_
_entity_poly.entity_id
_entity_poly.type
_entity_poly.pdbx_seq_one_letter_code
_entity_poly.pdbx_strand_id
1 'polypeptide(L)'
;MKHIRKKIDWQANRILSKLNYVVHTDAVKTYIVPTLTEEQKKFVYAEEADVLNVALFGMTVKEWRKSNPELAKNGNIRDYTDLLHLVILNNLQNTDAELIEEEVPQSERLVRLNNSARRQMKVLKDNKSIKDLELLQKQVNEEKKLINN
;
A
#
# COMPACT_ATOMS: atom_id res chain seq x y z
N MET A 1 7.47 -9.54 -29.52
CA MET A 1 6.10 -9.49 -28.94
C MET A 1 5.99 -10.00 -27.48
N LYS A 2 6.72 -11.03 -27.02
CA LYS A 2 6.73 -11.45 -25.60
C LYS A 2 7.31 -10.41 -24.61
N HIS A 3 8.32 -9.65 -25.01
CA HIS A 3 8.98 -8.65 -24.16
C HIS A 3 8.16 -7.39 -23.84
N ILE A 4 7.21 -7.03 -24.71
CA ILE A 4 6.35 -5.83 -24.50
C ILE A 4 5.30 -6.11 -23.43
N ARG A 5 4.74 -7.33 -23.40
CA ARG A 5 3.72 -7.74 -22.41
C ARG A 5 4.25 -7.71 -20.97
N LYS A 6 5.49 -8.18 -20.73
CA LYS A 6 6.09 -8.21 -19.39
C LYS A 6 6.42 -6.83 -18.78
N LYS A 7 6.75 -5.83 -19.61
CA LYS A 7 7.01 -4.45 -19.14
C LYS A 7 5.73 -3.74 -18.68
N ILE A 8 4.58 -4.10 -19.25
CA ILE A 8 3.28 -3.48 -18.97
C ILE A 8 2.79 -3.84 -17.55
N ASP A 9 3.02 -5.07 -17.07
CA ASP A 9 2.47 -5.54 -15.79
C ASP A 9 3.14 -4.90 -14.55
N TRP A 10 4.45 -4.66 -14.57
CA TRP A 10 5.14 -3.97 -13.45
C TRP A 10 4.79 -2.49 -13.37
N GLN A 11 4.67 -1.82 -14.53
CA GLN A 11 4.16 -0.45 -14.56
C GLN A 11 2.72 -0.42 -14.08
N ALA A 12 1.90 -1.43 -14.41
CA ALA A 12 0.52 -1.51 -13.94
C ALA A 12 0.44 -1.55 -12.41
N ASN A 13 1.21 -2.38 -11.70
CA ASN A 13 1.17 -2.38 -10.21
C ASN A 13 1.58 -1.03 -9.61
N ARG A 14 2.62 -0.39 -10.17
CA ARG A 14 3.06 0.93 -9.69
C ARG A 14 2.07 2.03 -10.03
N ILE A 15 1.38 1.91 -11.17
CA ILE A 15 0.30 2.81 -11.58
C ILE A 15 -0.92 2.60 -10.68
N LEU A 16 -1.33 1.36 -10.43
CA LEU A 16 -2.45 1.00 -9.56
C LEU A 16 -2.22 1.50 -8.13
N SER A 17 -1.03 1.28 -7.55
CA SER A 17 -0.70 1.82 -6.24
C SER A 17 -0.74 3.35 -6.20
N LYS A 18 -0.36 4.03 -7.28
CA LYS A 18 -0.46 5.49 -7.37
C LYS A 18 -1.92 5.95 -7.49
N LEU A 19 -2.72 5.28 -8.31
CA LEU A 19 -4.13 5.62 -8.50
C LEU A 19 -4.92 5.44 -7.20
N ASN A 20 -4.73 4.31 -6.51
CA ASN A 20 -5.42 4.06 -5.24
C ASN A 20 -4.95 5.03 -4.14
N TYR A 21 -3.66 5.41 -4.13
CA TYR A 21 -3.19 6.48 -3.24
C TYR A 21 -3.90 7.81 -3.52
N VAL A 22 -4.09 8.18 -4.80
CA VAL A 22 -4.82 9.40 -5.16
C VAL A 22 -6.26 9.35 -4.67
N VAL A 23 -6.98 8.25 -4.93
CA VAL A 23 -8.38 8.05 -4.45
C VAL A 23 -8.46 8.17 -2.93
N HIS A 24 -7.57 7.50 -2.21
CA HIS A 24 -7.52 7.57 -0.75
C HIS A 24 -7.25 8.99 -0.23
N THR A 25 -6.23 9.67 -0.78
CA THR A 25 -5.93 11.04 -0.36
C THR A 25 -7.02 12.04 -0.72
N ASP A 26 -7.78 11.78 -1.78
CA ASP A 26 -8.93 12.59 -2.16
C ASP A 26 -10.08 12.44 -1.15
N ALA A 27 -10.36 11.20 -0.71
CA ALA A 27 -11.32 10.96 0.37
C ALA A 27 -10.90 11.65 1.68
N VAL A 28 -9.63 11.52 2.10
CA VAL A 28 -9.10 12.23 3.28
C VAL A 28 -9.26 13.74 3.13
N LYS A 29 -8.92 14.29 1.96
CA LYS A 29 -9.02 15.73 1.68
C LYS A 29 -10.47 16.22 1.68
N THR A 30 -11.40 15.42 1.19
CA THR A 30 -12.80 15.82 1.00
C THR A 30 -13.60 15.70 2.29
N TYR A 31 -13.41 14.62 3.05
CA TYR A 31 -14.27 14.30 4.19
C TYR A 31 -13.61 14.56 5.56
N ILE A 32 -12.28 14.47 5.67
CA ILE A 32 -11.58 14.64 6.96
C ILE A 32 -10.99 16.05 7.08
N VAL A 33 -10.22 16.52 6.09
CA VAL A 33 -9.51 17.80 6.18
C VAL A 33 -10.41 19.01 6.51
N PRO A 34 -11.67 19.12 6.04
CA PRO A 34 -12.54 20.25 6.37
C PRO A 34 -12.92 20.33 7.86
N THR A 35 -12.83 19.23 8.61
CA THR A 35 -13.21 19.18 10.03
C THR A 35 -12.04 19.49 10.96
N LEU A 36 -10.85 19.77 10.42
CA LEU A 36 -9.61 19.89 11.17
C LEU A 36 -9.10 21.32 11.28
N THR A 37 -8.41 21.59 12.40
CA THR A 37 -7.60 22.80 12.59
C THR A 37 -6.35 22.80 11.71
N GLU A 38 -5.75 23.98 11.50
CA GLU A 38 -4.50 24.12 10.72
C GLU A 38 -3.34 23.29 11.30
N GLU A 39 -3.29 23.11 12.62
CA GLU A 39 -2.26 22.27 13.24
C GLU A 39 -2.45 20.79 12.91
N GLN A 40 -3.70 20.29 12.99
CA GLN A 40 -4.03 18.90 12.69
C GLN A 40 -3.80 18.56 11.21
N LYS A 41 -4.06 19.51 10.29
CA LYS A 41 -3.83 19.32 8.84
C LYS A 41 -2.38 18.98 8.50
N LYS A 42 -1.41 19.34 9.35
CA LYS A 42 0.01 19.02 9.15
C LYS A 42 0.31 17.52 9.26
N PHE A 43 -0.50 16.79 10.01
CA PHE A 43 -0.24 15.39 10.36
C PHE A 43 -1.27 14.41 9.79
N VAL A 44 -2.48 14.86 9.44
CA VAL A 44 -3.60 13.98 9.02
C VAL A 44 -3.24 12.97 7.93
N TYR A 45 -2.50 13.37 6.88
CA TYR A 45 -2.14 12.43 5.81
C TYR A 45 -1.16 11.34 6.29
N ALA A 46 -0.27 11.68 7.23
CA ALA A 46 0.63 10.70 7.82
C ALA A 46 -0.13 9.75 8.76
N GLU A 47 -1.07 10.29 9.54
CA GLU A 47 -1.94 9.51 10.44
C GLU A 47 -2.81 8.51 9.66
N GLU A 48 -3.49 8.96 8.61
CA GLU A 48 -4.31 8.10 7.76
C GLU A 48 -3.47 7.08 6.98
N ALA A 49 -2.24 7.43 6.58
CA ALA A 49 -1.32 6.45 6.00
C ALA A 49 -0.88 5.39 7.04
N ASP A 50 -0.75 5.78 8.30
CA ASP A 50 -0.42 4.85 9.40
C ASP A 50 -1.58 3.93 9.75
N VAL A 51 -2.86 4.34 9.59
CA VAL A 51 -4.01 3.43 9.73
C VAL A 51 -3.85 2.21 8.80
N LEU A 52 -3.51 2.45 7.53
CA LEU A 52 -3.28 1.37 6.56
C LEU A 52 -2.06 0.51 6.93
N ASN A 53 -0.97 1.13 7.41
CA ASN A 53 0.24 0.40 7.79
C ASN A 53 0.01 -0.45 9.03
N VAL A 54 -0.69 0.06 10.04
CA VAL A 54 -1.03 -0.69 11.26
C VAL A 54 -2.02 -1.80 10.92
N ALA A 55 -3.00 -1.55 10.04
CA ALA A 55 -3.94 -2.58 9.60
C ALA A 55 -3.24 -3.78 8.94
N LEU A 56 -2.20 -3.55 8.13
CA LEU A 56 -1.52 -4.59 7.37
C LEU A 56 -0.29 -5.19 8.10
N PHE A 57 0.57 -4.33 8.65
CA PHE A 57 1.86 -4.69 9.21
C PHE A 57 1.92 -4.65 10.74
N GLY A 58 0.87 -4.14 11.39
CA GLY A 58 0.81 -4.03 12.85
C GLY A 58 1.75 -2.98 13.45
N MET A 59 2.25 -2.04 12.64
CA MET A 59 3.16 -0.98 13.10
C MET A 59 3.02 0.28 12.25
N THR A 60 3.36 1.41 12.85
CA THR A 60 3.48 2.72 12.20
C THR A 60 4.77 2.84 11.40
N VAL A 61 4.87 3.84 10.51
CA VAL A 61 6.11 4.18 9.81
C VAL A 61 7.24 4.49 10.81
N LYS A 62 6.92 5.21 11.89
CA LYS A 62 7.91 5.60 12.90
C LYS A 62 8.48 4.38 13.63
N GLU A 63 7.63 3.45 14.03
CA GLU A 63 8.05 2.20 14.66
C GLU A 63 8.90 1.35 13.72
N TRP A 64 8.47 1.21 12.46
CA TRP A 64 9.24 0.48 11.46
C TRP A 64 10.62 1.09 11.22
N ARG A 65 10.71 2.42 11.14
CA ARG A 65 12.01 3.13 10.98
C ARG A 65 12.93 2.89 12.17
N LYS A 66 12.37 2.87 13.39
CA LYS A 66 13.12 2.59 14.62
C LYS A 66 13.67 1.17 14.64
N SER A 67 12.88 0.18 14.17
CA SER A 67 13.32 -1.22 14.10
C SER A 67 14.21 -1.53 12.90
N ASN A 68 14.20 -0.70 11.85
CA ASN A 68 14.93 -0.91 10.59
C ASN A 68 15.78 0.32 10.19
N PRO A 69 16.73 0.78 11.03
CA PRO A 69 17.42 2.04 10.82
C PRO A 69 18.26 2.09 9.54
N GLU A 70 18.88 0.98 9.14
CA GLU A 70 19.69 0.93 7.91
C GLU A 70 18.84 0.95 6.64
N LEU A 71 17.71 0.23 6.63
CA LEU A 71 16.77 0.24 5.51
C LEU A 71 16.08 1.60 5.38
N ALA A 72 15.77 2.24 6.51
CA ALA A 72 15.14 3.55 6.56
C ALA A 72 15.98 4.68 5.93
N LYS A 73 17.29 4.48 5.75
CA LYS A 73 18.16 5.44 5.03
C LYS A 73 17.81 5.53 3.55
N ASN A 74 17.30 4.44 2.96
CA ASN A 74 17.13 4.30 1.51
C ASN A 74 15.68 4.00 1.08
N GLY A 75 14.74 3.93 2.02
CA GLY A 75 13.33 3.65 1.70
C GLY A 75 12.41 3.58 2.91
N ASN A 76 11.22 3.04 2.71
CA ASN A 76 10.19 2.81 3.72
C ASN A 76 9.66 1.37 3.68
N ILE A 77 8.81 0.99 4.63
CA ILE A 77 8.26 -0.38 4.74
C ILE A 77 7.66 -0.93 3.43
N ARG A 78 7.03 -0.08 2.62
CA ARG A 78 6.39 -0.47 1.36
C ARG A 78 7.41 -0.76 0.25
N ASP A 79 8.63 -0.23 0.35
CA ASP A 79 9.72 -0.52 -0.59
C ASP A 79 10.39 -1.88 -0.32
N TYR A 80 10.23 -2.40 0.90
CA TYR A 80 10.87 -3.62 1.37
C TYR A 80 9.87 -4.77 1.62
N THR A 81 8.63 -4.63 1.17
CA THR A 81 7.60 -5.67 1.29
C THR A 81 7.41 -6.45 -0.01
N ASP A 82 6.85 -7.65 0.07
CA ASP A 82 6.54 -8.47 -1.11
C ASP A 82 5.31 -7.96 -1.91
N LEU A 83 5.11 -8.54 -3.09
CA LEU A 83 4.02 -8.16 -3.98
C LEU A 83 2.65 -8.42 -3.37
N LEU A 84 2.49 -9.53 -2.65
CA LEU A 84 1.23 -9.88 -2.00
C LEU A 84 0.78 -8.78 -1.04
N HIS A 85 1.69 -8.28 -0.20
CA HIS A 85 1.38 -7.18 0.71
C HIS A 85 1.04 -5.89 -0.03
N LEU A 86 1.72 -5.58 -1.15
CA LEU A 86 1.38 -4.40 -1.97
C LEU A 86 -0.02 -4.50 -2.57
N VAL A 87 -0.41 -5.68 -3.06
CA VAL A 87 -1.77 -5.93 -3.58
C VAL A 87 -2.81 -5.72 -2.48
N ILE A 88 -2.57 -6.29 -1.29
CA ILE A 88 -3.49 -6.13 -0.16
C ILE A 88 -3.57 -4.65 0.24
N LEU A 89 -2.43 -3.96 0.36
CA LEU A 89 -2.38 -2.54 0.69
C LEU A 89 -3.20 -1.69 -0.29
N ASN A 90 -3.07 -1.95 -1.60
CA ASN A 90 -3.84 -1.26 -2.63
C ASN A 90 -5.36 -1.47 -2.45
N ASN A 91 -5.78 -2.69 -2.09
CA ASN A 91 -7.19 -2.97 -1.82
C ASN A 91 -7.66 -2.25 -0.55
N LEU A 92 -6.84 -2.23 0.50
CA LEU A 92 -7.16 -1.51 1.74
C LEU A 92 -7.32 -0.01 1.50
N GLN A 93 -6.51 0.61 0.64
CA GLN A 93 -6.65 2.03 0.28
C GLN A 93 -8.02 2.36 -0.30
N ASN A 94 -8.52 1.51 -1.21
CA ASN A 94 -9.84 1.72 -1.81
C ASN A 94 -10.95 1.53 -0.78
N THR A 95 -10.89 0.46 0.02
CA THR A 95 -11.87 0.23 1.09
C THR A 95 -11.85 1.35 2.14
N ASP A 96 -10.68 1.85 2.51
CA ASP A 96 -10.60 2.94 3.49
C ASP A 96 -11.16 4.25 2.92
N ALA A 97 -10.97 4.52 1.63
CA ALA A 97 -11.59 5.69 0.97
C ALA A 97 -13.13 5.63 1.05
N GLU A 98 -13.72 4.47 0.77
CA GLU A 98 -15.16 4.23 0.90
C GLU A 98 -15.63 4.41 2.36
N LEU A 99 -14.89 3.84 3.33
CA LEU A 99 -15.22 3.98 4.75
C LEU A 99 -15.09 5.42 5.26
N ILE A 100 -14.16 6.21 4.70
CA ILE A 100 -14.01 7.63 4.99
C ILE A 100 -15.21 8.42 4.46
N GLU A 101 -15.65 8.13 3.24
CA GLU A 101 -16.86 8.71 2.63
C GLU A 101 -18.14 8.35 3.41
N GLU A 102 -18.20 7.14 3.96
CA GLU A 102 -19.27 6.70 4.88
C GLU A 102 -19.15 7.29 6.31
N GLU A 103 -18.20 8.19 6.55
CA GLU A 103 -17.93 8.83 7.85
C GLU A 103 -17.64 7.83 9.00
N VAL A 104 -17.16 6.63 8.68
CA VAL A 104 -16.85 5.61 9.68
C VAL A 104 -15.67 6.08 10.54
N PRO A 105 -15.74 6.02 11.88
CA PRO A 105 -14.66 6.47 12.76
C PRO A 105 -13.33 5.75 12.49
N GLN A 106 -12.21 6.48 12.52
CA GLN A 106 -10.88 5.95 12.19
C GLN A 106 -10.51 4.68 12.98
N SER A 107 -10.83 4.64 14.28
CA SER A 107 -10.59 3.47 15.13
C SER A 107 -11.35 2.23 14.66
N GLU A 108 -12.59 2.41 14.17
CA GLU A 108 -13.39 1.33 13.61
C GLU A 108 -12.87 0.92 12.21
N ARG A 109 -12.48 1.89 11.38
CA ARG A 109 -11.85 1.62 10.08
C ARG A 109 -10.63 0.74 10.25
N LEU A 110 -9.74 1.06 11.19
CA LEU A 110 -8.56 0.26 11.49
C LEU A 110 -8.88 -1.22 11.77
N VAL A 111 -9.90 -1.48 12.60
CA VAL A 111 -10.34 -2.84 12.92
C VAL A 111 -10.89 -3.56 11.68
N ARG A 112 -11.75 -2.89 10.91
CA ARG A 112 -12.33 -3.46 9.67
C ARG A 112 -11.24 -3.75 8.63
N LEU A 113 -10.31 -2.83 8.45
CA LEU A 113 -9.17 -2.97 7.54
C LEU A 113 -8.24 -4.10 7.97
N ASN A 114 -7.93 -4.23 9.27
CA ASN A 114 -7.10 -5.34 9.75
C ASN A 114 -7.77 -6.70 9.52
N ASN A 115 -9.08 -6.81 9.79
CA ASN A 115 -9.85 -8.01 9.50
C ASN A 115 -9.84 -8.32 7.99
N SER A 116 -9.95 -7.29 7.15
CA SER A 116 -9.81 -7.42 5.70
C SER A 116 -8.43 -7.91 5.28
N ALA A 117 -7.37 -7.32 5.81
CA ALA A 117 -5.98 -7.70 5.54
C ALA A 117 -5.72 -9.17 5.89
N ARG A 118 -6.14 -9.61 7.08
CA ARG A 118 -5.98 -11.01 7.54
C ARG A 118 -6.71 -12.00 6.64
N ARG A 119 -7.94 -11.67 6.22
CA ARG A 119 -8.72 -12.50 5.30
C ARG A 119 -8.03 -12.58 3.93
N GLN A 120 -7.61 -11.44 3.38
CA GLN A 120 -6.93 -11.40 2.09
C GLN A 120 -5.61 -12.17 2.12
N MET A 121 -4.80 -12.01 3.18
CA MET A 121 -3.57 -12.77 3.38
C MET A 121 -3.83 -14.28 3.35
N LYS A 122 -4.86 -14.76 4.05
CA LYS A 122 -5.23 -16.18 4.06
C LYS A 122 -5.63 -16.70 2.68
N VAL A 123 -6.40 -15.92 1.92
CA VAL A 123 -6.94 -16.34 0.62
C VAL A 123 -5.90 -16.24 -0.50
N LEU A 124 -5.03 -15.23 -0.45
CA LEU A 124 -4.12 -14.90 -1.55
C LEU A 124 -2.73 -15.55 -1.43
N LYS A 125 -2.30 -15.96 -0.23
CA LYS A 125 -0.97 -16.55 0.00
C LYS A 125 -0.62 -17.71 -0.94
N ASP A 126 -1.60 -18.57 -1.22
CA ASP A 126 -1.40 -19.73 -2.11
C ASP A 126 -2.06 -19.57 -3.48
N ASN A 127 -2.52 -18.36 -3.80
CA ASN A 127 -3.13 -18.07 -5.07
C ASN A 127 -2.09 -18.13 -6.20
N LYS A 128 -2.37 -18.94 -7.23
CA LYS A 128 -1.47 -19.13 -8.37
C LYS A 128 -1.18 -17.82 -9.10
N SER A 129 -2.17 -16.96 -9.30
CA SER A 129 -2.00 -15.69 -10.01
C SER A 129 -1.04 -14.74 -9.28
N ILE A 130 -1.05 -14.74 -7.95
CA ILE A 130 -0.07 -13.97 -7.15
C ILE A 130 1.34 -14.51 -7.35
N LYS A 131 1.52 -15.84 -7.28
CA LYS A 131 2.83 -16.48 -7.50
C LYS A 131 3.35 -16.24 -8.92
N ASP A 132 2.46 -16.29 -9.92
CA ASP A 132 2.80 -15.99 -11.31
C ASP A 132 3.24 -14.52 -11.47
N LEU A 133 2.55 -13.58 -10.83
CA LEU A 133 2.93 -12.16 -10.83
C LEU A 133 4.29 -11.91 -10.15
N GLU A 134 4.58 -12.58 -9.03
CA GLU A 134 5.88 -12.50 -8.36
C GLU A 134 7.02 -13.01 -9.25
N LEU A 135 6.80 -14.12 -9.94
CA LEU A 135 7.78 -14.67 -10.88
C LEU A 135 8.03 -13.70 -12.05
N LEU A 136 6.97 -13.11 -12.61
CA LEU A 136 7.08 -12.10 -13.65
C LEU A 136 7.88 -10.88 -13.17
N GLN A 137 7.64 -10.41 -11.93
CA GLN A 137 8.37 -9.29 -11.36
C GLN A 137 9.87 -9.59 -11.22
N LYS A 138 10.24 -10.80 -10.77
CA LYS A 138 11.65 -11.22 -10.67
C LYS A 138 12.33 -11.21 -12.05
N GLN A 139 11.69 -11.78 -13.05
CA GLN A 139 12.22 -11.82 -14.42
C GLN A 139 12.44 -10.41 -14.99
N VAL A 140 11.49 -9.49 -14.80
CA VAL A 140 11.63 -8.09 -15.26
C VAL A 140 12.77 -7.38 -14.55
N ASN A 141 12.96 -7.62 -13.26
CA ASN A 141 14.05 -7.00 -12.50
C ASN A 141 15.42 -7.52 -12.92
N GLU A 142 15.54 -8.81 -13.25
CA GLU A 142 16.76 -9.41 -13.79
C GLU A 142 17.09 -8.85 -15.18
N GLU A 143 16.10 -8.76 -16.08
CA GLU A 143 16.28 -8.15 -17.41
C GLU A 143 16.76 -6.69 -17.31
N LYS A 144 16.25 -5.89 -16.37
CA LYS A 144 16.70 -4.50 -16.16
C LYS A 144 18.16 -4.42 -15.70
N LYS A 145 18.62 -5.33 -14.84
CA LYS A 145 20.02 -5.36 -14.39
C LYS A 145 20.98 -5.67 -15.54
N LEU A 146 20.57 -6.57 -16.45
CA LEU A 146 21.37 -6.93 -17.63
C LEU A 146 21.48 -5.78 -18.66
N ILE A 147 20.48 -4.89 -18.72
CA ILE A 147 20.49 -3.74 -19.64
C ILE A 147 21.30 -2.56 -19.07
N ASN A 148 21.40 -2.46 -17.75
CA ASN A 148 22.05 -1.35 -17.05
C ASN A 148 23.52 -1.65 -16.64
N ASN A 149 24.02 -2.85 -16.96
CA ASN A 149 25.43 -3.26 -16.85
C ASN A 149 26.04 -3.35 -18.24
#